data_AF-A0A137QK38-F1
#
_entry.id   AF-A0A137QK38-F1
#
_cell.length_a   1.000
_cell.length_b   1.000
_cell.length_c   1.000
_cell.angle_alpha   90.00
_cell.angle_beta   90.00
_cell.angle_gamma   90.00
#
_symmetry.space_group_name_H-M   'P 1'
#
loop_
_entity.id
_entity.type
_entity.pdbx_description
1 polymer ?
#
loop_
_entity_poly.entity_id
_entity_poly.type
_entity_poly.pdbx_seq_one_letter_code
_entity_poly.pdbx_strand_id
1 'polypeptide(L)'
;MLYQYIAPDQKNWVLKLLAIEFVINSAQSKVTGYALFFLNYGCMPHSLIWNLPSQSKFPGIRIFAQNLKNAIIQAHDSILSHQVKEV
;
A
#
# COMPACT_ATOMS: atom_id res chain seq x y z
N MET A 1 -14.98 13.11 6.83
CA MET A 1 -13.55 13.30 7.17
C MET A 1 -12.61 12.32 6.47
N LEU A 2 -12.99 11.07 6.18
CA LEU A 2 -12.06 10.09 5.54
C LEU A 2 -11.63 10.43 4.11
N TYR A 3 -12.57 10.89 3.28
CA TYR A 3 -12.29 11.31 1.91
C TYR A 3 -11.33 12.51 1.81
N GLN A 4 -11.15 13.28 2.89
CA GLN A 4 -10.21 14.41 2.91
C GLN A 4 -8.76 13.95 3.00
N TYR A 5 -8.51 12.72 3.44
CA TYR A 5 -7.15 12.19 3.57
C TYR A 5 -6.68 11.42 2.34
N ILE A 6 -7.60 10.92 1.52
CA ILE A 6 -7.31 10.26 0.25
C ILE A 6 -7.08 11.34 -0.81
N ALA A 7 -6.03 11.19 -1.60
CA ALA A 7 -5.76 12.14 -2.69
C ALA A 7 -6.90 12.11 -3.72
N PRO A 8 -7.17 13.21 -4.43
CA PRO A 8 -8.24 13.27 -5.44
C PRO A 8 -8.11 12.19 -6.53
N ASP A 9 -6.88 11.75 -6.83
CA ASP A 9 -6.59 10.70 -7.80
C ASP A 9 -6.91 9.28 -7.30
N GLN A 10 -7.28 9.14 -6.03
CA GLN A 10 -7.55 7.86 -5.35
C GLN A 10 -6.44 6.83 -5.53
N LYS A 11 -5.16 7.24 -5.62
CA LYS A 11 -4.05 6.28 -5.77
C LYS A 11 -3.37 5.93 -4.45
N ASN A 12 -3.54 6.76 -3.43
CA ASN A 12 -2.86 6.60 -2.14
C ASN A 12 -3.73 5.97 -1.03
N TRP A 13 -4.96 5.54 -1.33
CA TRP A 13 -5.88 5.03 -0.30
C TRP A 13 -5.33 3.76 0.36
N VAL A 14 -4.70 2.86 -0.39
CA VAL A 14 -4.11 1.62 0.15
C VAL A 14 -3.06 1.94 1.21
N LEU A 15 -2.20 2.92 0.93
CA LEU A 15 -1.19 3.35 1.89
C LEU A 15 -1.81 4.04 3.10
N LYS A 16 -2.98 4.67 2.97
CA LYS A 16 -3.60 5.44 4.06
C LYS A 16 -4.59 4.63 4.91
N LEU A 17 -5.05 3.47 4.41
CA LEU A 17 -6.10 2.67 5.04
C LEU A 17 -5.76 2.32 6.50
N LEU A 18 -4.52 1.89 6.73
CA LEU A 18 -4.06 1.51 8.07
C LEU A 18 -4.03 2.70 9.04
N ALA A 19 -3.60 3.87 8.59
CA ALA A 19 -3.62 5.09 9.41
C ALA A 19 -5.06 5.51 9.73
N ILE A 20 -5.94 5.41 8.74
CA ILE A 20 -7.37 5.71 8.86
C ILE A 20 -8.02 4.82 9.92
N GLU A 21 -7.82 3.51 9.83
CA GLU A 21 -8.35 2.53 10.78
C GLU A 21 -7.86 2.81 12.19
N PHE A 22 -6.56 3.04 12.34
CA PHE A 22 -5.96 3.35 13.64
C PHE A 22 -6.58 4.59 14.28
N VAL A 23 -6.75 5.68 13.51
CA VAL A 23 -7.33 6.93 14.01
C VAL A 23 -8.79 6.72 14.41
N ILE A 24 -9.58 6.00 13.60
CA ILE A 24 -10.99 5.71 13.92
C ILE A 24 -11.09 4.91 15.22
N ASN A 25 -10.32 3.84 15.34
CA ASN A 25 -10.40 2.93 16.49
C ASN A 25 -9.80 3.52 17.77
N SER A 26 -8.94 4.53 17.64
CA SER A 26 -8.37 5.30 18.75
C SER A 26 -9.25 6.49 19.17
N ALA A 27 -10.22 6.89 18.35
CA ALA A 27 -11.10 7.99 18.68
C ALA A 27 -12.12 7.60 19.77
N GLN A 28 -12.25 8.46 20.77
CA GLN A 28 -13.23 8.29 21.85
C GLN A 28 -14.64 8.55 21.31
N SER A 29 -15.57 7.61 21.56
CA SER A 29 -16.98 7.83 21.26
C SER A 29 -17.63 8.74 22.31
N LYS A 30 -18.47 9.68 21.87
CA LYS A 30 -19.25 10.55 22.77
C LYS A 30 -20.29 9.78 23.58
N VAL A 31 -20.80 8.66 23.06
CA VAL A 31 -21.87 7.90 23.71
C VAL A 31 -21.31 7.00 24.81
N THR A 32 -20.20 6.31 24.53
CA THR A 32 -19.61 5.35 25.47
C THR A 32 -18.48 5.93 26.30
N GLY A 33 -17.87 7.04 25.88
CA GLY A 33 -16.71 7.63 26.56
C GLY A 33 -15.41 6.83 26.40
N TYR A 34 -15.40 5.80 25.55
CA TYR A 34 -14.22 4.96 25.32
C TYR A 34 -13.89 4.90 23.83
N ALA A 35 -12.61 4.69 23.50
CA ALA A 35 -12.23 4.31 22.14
C ALA A 35 -12.37 2.81 21.93
N LEU A 36 -12.52 2.40 20.67
CA LEU A 36 -12.79 1.02 20.32
C LEU A 36 -11.63 0.09 20.67
N PHE A 37 -10.38 0.53 20.52
CA PHE A 37 -9.22 -0.27 20.92
C PHE A 37 -9.24 -0.61 22.42
N PHE A 38 -9.60 0.36 23.26
CA PHE A 38 -9.73 0.12 24.69
C PHE A 38 -10.89 -0.82 25.01
N LEU A 39 -12.03 -0.69 24.32
CA LEU A 39 -13.17 -1.58 24.53
C LEU A 39 -12.88 -3.03 24.13
N ASN A 40 -12.14 -3.25 23.03
CA ASN A 40 -11.86 -4.59 22.52
C ASN A 40 -10.68 -5.26 23.22
N TYR A 41 -9.65 -4.51 23.61
CA TYR A 41 -8.38 -5.06 24.09
C TYR A 41 -8.02 -4.66 25.53
N GLY A 42 -8.77 -3.74 26.15
CA GLY A 42 -8.49 -3.23 27.50
C GLY A 42 -7.32 -2.26 27.60
N CYS A 43 -6.67 -1.92 26.48
CA CYS A 43 -5.55 -0.99 26.43
C CYS A 43 -5.53 -0.21 25.10
N MET A 44 -4.82 0.92 25.08
CA MET A 44 -4.53 1.61 23.82
C MET A 44 -3.27 1.06 23.18
N PRO A 45 -3.25 0.87 21.86
CA PRO A 45 -2.04 0.50 21.14
C PRO A 45 -1.00 1.63 21.23
N HIS A 46 0.27 1.26 21.06
CA HIS A 46 1.35 2.22 20.93
C HIS A 46 1.15 3.11 19.70
N SER A 47 1.73 4.31 19.75
CA SER A 47 1.67 5.26 18.63
C SER A 47 2.15 4.61 17.34
N LEU A 48 1.42 4.85 16.26
CA LEU A 48 1.66 4.18 15.00
C LEU A 48 2.94 4.71 14.34
N ILE A 49 4.01 3.91 14.39
CA ILE A 49 5.28 4.28 13.77
C ILE A 49 5.19 4.00 12.27
N TRP A 50 5.02 5.06 11.48
CA TRP A 50 4.97 5.00 10.02
C TRP A 50 6.38 4.85 9.41
N ASN A 51 7.02 3.71 9.67
CA ASN A 51 8.26 3.36 8.97
C ASN A 51 7.88 2.88 7.57
N LEU A 52 7.74 3.81 6.62
CA LEU A 52 7.72 3.44 5.21
C LEU A 52 8.97 2.57 4.98
N PRO A 53 8.84 1.35 4.45
CA PRO A 53 9.99 0.64 3.95
C PRO A 53 10.80 1.60 3.09
N SER A 54 12.06 1.86 3.44
CA SER A 54 12.95 2.47 2.47
C SER A 54 12.87 1.62 1.20
N GLN A 55 13.04 2.21 0.03
CA GLN A 55 13.09 1.43 -1.23
C GLN A 55 14.15 0.31 -1.18
N SER A 56 15.07 0.37 -0.21
CA SER A 56 16.08 -0.65 0.08
C SER A 56 15.64 -1.78 1.00
N LYS A 57 14.40 -1.80 1.54
CA LYS A 57 13.98 -2.80 2.54
C LYS A 57 13.92 -4.22 1.95
N PHE A 58 13.66 -4.33 0.64
CA PHE A 58 13.55 -5.63 -0.04
C PHE A 58 14.23 -5.60 -1.42
N PRO A 59 15.57 -5.60 -1.48
CA PRO A 59 16.30 -5.50 -2.75
C PRO A 59 16.02 -6.69 -3.66
N GLY A 60 15.85 -7.90 -3.10
CA GLY A 60 15.54 -9.11 -3.86
C GLY A 60 14.19 -9.05 -4.60
N ILE A 61 13.15 -8.54 -3.94
CA ILE A 61 11.82 -8.37 -4.55
C ILE A 61 11.88 -7.37 -5.71
N ARG A 62 12.64 -6.28 -5.53
CA ARG A 62 12.84 -5.28 -6.59
C ARG A 62 13.58 -5.87 -7.79
N ILE A 63 14.68 -6.59 -7.57
CA ILE A 63 15.45 -7.23 -8.65
C ILE A 63 14.56 -8.23 -9.39
N PHE A 64 13.78 -9.03 -8.66
CA PHE A 64 12.84 -9.96 -9.26
C PHE A 64 11.81 -9.25 -10.15
N ALA A 65 11.16 -8.20 -9.64
CA ALA A 65 10.17 -7.43 -10.41
C ALA A 65 10.79 -6.77 -11.66
N GLN A 66 12.03 -6.28 -11.55
CA GLN A 66 12.76 -5.68 -12.67
C GLN A 66 13.10 -6.73 -13.74
N ASN A 67 13.55 -7.91 -13.33
CA ASN A 67 13.87 -9.02 -14.23
C ASN A 67 12.61 -9.52 -14.95
N LEU A 68 11.49 -9.65 -14.22
CA LEU A 68 10.21 -10.03 -14.79
C LEU A 68 9.77 -9.02 -15.87
N LYS A 69 9.86 -7.72 -15.57
CA LYS A 69 9.54 -6.66 -16.53
C LYS A 69 10.41 -6.76 -17.78
N ASN A 70 11.71 -6.96 -17.62
CA ASN A 70 12.65 -7.07 -18.73
C ASN A 70 12.34 -8.31 -19.60
N ALA A 71 12.02 -9.45 -18.99
CA ALA A 71 11.67 -10.67 -19.70
C ALA A 71 10.38 -10.50 -20.54
N ILE A 72 9.37 -9.82 -20.00
CA ILE A 72 8.13 -9.52 -20.73
C ILE A 72 8.41 -8.62 -21.94
N ILE A 73 9.22 -7.58 -21.76
CA ILE A 73 9.60 -6.68 -22.86
C ILE A 73 10.39 -7.44 -23.94
N GLN A 74 11.35 -8.28 -23.55
CA GLN A 74 12.11 -9.09 -24.51
C GLN A 74 11.22 -10.07 -25.28
N ALA A 75 10.27 -10.71 -24.61
CA ALA A 75 9.33 -11.61 -25.27
C ALA A 75 8.45 -10.86 -26.28
N HIS A 76 7.94 -9.69 -25.89
CA HIS A 76 7.18 -8.81 -26.77
C HIS A 76 7.98 -8.40 -28.01
N ASP A 77 9.21 -7.94 -27.83
CA ASP A 77 10.07 -7.50 -28.93
C ASP A 77 10.46 -8.66 -29.85
N SER A 78 10.65 -9.86 -29.29
CA SER A 78 10.90 -11.07 -30.07
C SER A 78 9.72 -11.43 -30.96
N ILE A 79 8.49 -11.34 -30.44
CA ILE A 79 7.26 -11.58 -31.22
C ILE A 79 7.13 -10.57 -32.36
N LEU A 80 7.31 -9.28 -32.07
CA LEU A 80 7.28 -8.23 -33.10
C LEU A 80 8.36 -8.47 -34.16
N SER A 81 9.58 -8.81 -33.74
CA SER A 81 10.68 -9.08 -34.67
C SER A 81 10.42 -10.29 -35.58
N HIS A 82 9.66 -11.26 -35.11
CA HIS A 82 9.29 -12.44 -35.89
C HIS A 82 8.20 -12.08 -36.91
N GLN A 83 7.17 -11.33 -36.50
CA GLN A 83 6.09 -10.88 -37.38
C GLN A 83 6.58 -9.96 -38.49
N VAL A 84 7.57 -9.10 -38.22
CA VAL A 84 8.18 -8.24 -39.25
C VAL A 84 8.99 -9.03 -40.28
N LYS A 85 9.48 -10.24 -39.94
CA LYS A 85 10.26 -11.09 -40.85
C LYS A 85 9.40 -12.01 -41.74
N GLU A 86 8.13 -12.23 -41.39
CA GLU A 86 7.21 -13.09 -42.16
C GLU A 86 6.43 -12.34 -43.27
N VAL A 87 6.68 -11.03 -43.47
CA VAL A 87 6.15 -10.21 -44.57
C VAL A 87 7.23 -9.96 -45.61
#